data_AF-A0A4Q2D244-F1
#
_entry.id   AF-A0A4Q2D244-F1
#
_cell.length_a   1.000
_cell.length_b   1.000
_cell.length_c   1.000
_cell.angle_alpha   90.00
_cell.angle_beta   90.00
_cell.angle_gamma   90.00
#
_symmetry.space_group_name_H-M   'P 1'
#
loop_
_entity.id
_entity.type
_entity.pdbx_description
1 polymer ?
#
loop_
_entity_poly.entity_id
_entity_poly.type
_entity_poly.pdbx_seq_one_letter_code
_entity_poly.pdbx_strand_id
1 'polypeptide(L)'
;MVFHTYCDKREPPVPEDMRAPVETPVLLDFLTCCAGLYSGSAAKNYVYGVKAWHTVHALPWRVDENQLTAALSAVEKMTPPSSRRPKRHPVTVDWLCKVAGQLDMSKPLDVAVFACLTTVFWSVSRLGEFVVPSVDSFDPAAHITRSCVSQGTEGRLGLPVTTFNLPRTKKAPNGEPAQWSSQRGATDPEAALAAHFTINNPGENDHLFAWRSTGNKLVPLSRRTFFRRVERAVAAAGLESMNGHGLRIGGVLEFLLRGVSFEVVKVLGRWSSDAFLLYLRKHGAILAPYIQDTPVLEPFTRIAMPSRIR
;
A
#
# COMPACT_ATOMS: atom_id res chain seq x y z
N MET A 1 16.09 -24.56 -0.44
CA MET A 1 14.65 -24.28 -0.19
C MET A 1 14.24 -25.02 1.08
N VAL A 2 13.43 -24.41 1.96
CA VAL A 2 13.04 -24.99 3.28
C VAL A 2 12.44 -26.40 3.15
N PHE A 3 11.70 -26.67 2.07
CA PHE A 3 11.17 -27.98 1.73
C PHE A 3 12.26 -29.07 1.59
N HIS A 4 13.36 -28.80 0.88
CA HIS A 4 14.45 -29.78 0.76
C HIS A 4 15.09 -30.09 2.12
N THR A 5 15.33 -29.07 2.94
CA THR A 5 15.84 -29.26 4.30
C THR A 5 14.90 -30.09 5.16
N TYR A 6 13.59 -29.94 4.98
CA TYR A 6 12.61 -30.83 5.62
C TYR A 6 12.76 -32.27 5.09
N CYS A 7 12.80 -32.47 3.76
CA CYS A 7 12.94 -33.80 3.15
C CYS A 7 14.22 -34.53 3.57
N ASP A 8 15.34 -33.81 3.68
CA ASP A 8 16.64 -34.34 4.09
C ASP A 8 16.66 -34.75 5.57
N LYS A 9 15.85 -34.09 6.41
CA LYS A 9 15.79 -34.31 7.86
C LYS A 9 14.73 -35.33 8.29
N ARG A 10 13.96 -35.91 7.36
CA ARG A 10 13.02 -37.00 7.70
C ARG A 10 13.80 -38.28 7.98
N GLU A 11 13.20 -39.16 8.76
CA GLU A 11 13.74 -40.49 9.07
C GLU A 11 12.70 -41.55 8.67
N PRO A 12 12.92 -42.29 7.56
CA PRO A 12 14.00 -42.10 6.58
C PRO A 12 13.84 -40.80 5.75
N PRO A 13 14.92 -40.27 5.15
CA PRO A 13 14.83 -39.09 4.28
C PRO A 13 13.89 -39.34 3.12
N VAL A 14 13.18 -38.29 2.68
CA VAL A 14 12.32 -38.39 1.50
C VAL A 14 13.22 -38.56 0.26
N PRO A 15 13.09 -39.66 -0.51
CA PRO A 15 13.87 -39.89 -1.73
C PRO A 15 13.74 -38.76 -2.74
N GLU A 16 14.79 -38.47 -3.51
CA GLU A 16 14.81 -37.30 -4.41
C GLU A 16 13.75 -37.38 -5.53
N ASP A 17 13.51 -38.58 -6.06
CA ASP A 17 12.48 -38.88 -7.05
C ASP A 17 11.04 -38.66 -6.52
N MET A 18 10.85 -38.72 -5.20
CA MET A 18 9.57 -38.40 -4.54
C MET A 18 9.39 -36.91 -4.21
N ARG A 19 10.43 -36.08 -4.37
CA ARG A 19 10.36 -34.63 -4.11
C ARG A 19 9.78 -33.86 -5.29
N ALA A 20 9.93 -34.40 -6.50
CA ALA A 20 9.43 -33.81 -7.73
C ALA A 20 9.27 -34.89 -8.83
N PRO A 21 8.04 -35.24 -9.25
CA PRO A 21 6.76 -34.67 -8.85
C PRO A 21 6.40 -34.94 -7.39
N VAL A 22 6.07 -33.89 -6.64
CA VAL A 22 5.62 -34.00 -5.26
C VAL A 22 4.17 -34.51 -5.23
N GLU A 23 3.94 -35.48 -4.34
CA GLU A 23 2.61 -36.03 -4.04
C GLU A 23 1.99 -35.33 -2.83
N THR A 24 0.65 -35.32 -2.78
CA THR A 24 -0.13 -34.69 -1.70
C THR A 24 0.38 -35.03 -0.29
N PRO A 25 0.60 -36.31 0.10
CA PRO A 25 0.98 -36.65 1.47
C PRO A 25 2.29 -36.01 1.93
N VAL A 26 3.30 -35.95 1.05
CA VAL A 26 4.62 -35.35 1.37
C VAL A 26 4.49 -33.86 1.61
N LEU A 27 3.70 -33.16 0.79
CA LEU A 27 3.50 -31.72 0.94
C LEU A 27 2.65 -31.39 2.17
N LEU A 28 1.65 -32.20 2.48
CA LEU A 28 0.85 -32.03 3.69
C LEU A 28 1.68 -32.28 4.95
N ASP A 29 2.50 -33.32 4.99
CA ASP A 29 3.39 -33.60 6.11
C ASP A 29 4.38 -32.44 6.33
N PHE A 30 4.97 -31.92 5.25
CA PHE A 30 5.77 -30.69 5.30
C PHE A 30 5.01 -29.50 5.91
N LEU A 31 3.75 -29.30 5.52
CA LEU A 31 2.91 -28.23 6.07
C LEU A 31 2.60 -28.43 7.56
N THR A 32 2.46 -29.66 8.03
CA THR A 32 2.30 -29.93 9.47
C THR A 32 3.53 -29.51 10.25
N CYS A 33 4.74 -29.74 9.73
CA CYS A 33 5.97 -29.23 10.34
C CYS A 33 6.06 -27.70 10.34
N CYS A 34 5.34 -27.02 9.44
CA CYS A 34 5.28 -25.56 9.43
C CYS A 34 4.26 -25.00 10.45
N ALA A 35 3.26 -25.80 10.83
CA ALA A 35 2.19 -25.40 11.73
C ALA A 35 2.73 -25.01 13.11
N GLY A 36 2.22 -23.92 13.68
CA GLY A 36 2.65 -23.44 15.00
C GLY A 36 4.04 -22.78 15.04
N LEU A 37 4.87 -22.95 14.00
CA LEU A 37 6.21 -22.38 13.90
C LEU A 37 6.26 -21.14 13.00
N TYR A 38 5.53 -21.17 11.89
CA TYR A 38 5.51 -20.09 10.90
C TYR A 38 4.14 -19.44 10.80
N SER A 39 4.09 -18.20 10.32
CA SER A 39 2.82 -17.61 9.87
C SER A 39 2.25 -18.40 8.70
N GLY A 40 0.92 -18.53 8.59
CA GLY A 40 0.32 -19.21 7.44
C GLY A 40 0.69 -18.55 6.11
N SER A 41 0.94 -17.23 6.08
CA SER A 41 1.49 -16.56 4.90
C SER A 41 2.88 -17.06 4.48
N ALA A 42 3.74 -17.40 5.43
CA ALA A 42 5.07 -17.95 5.16
C ALA A 42 4.99 -19.40 4.68
N ALA A 43 4.17 -20.23 5.33
CA ALA A 43 3.93 -21.61 4.90
C ALA A 43 3.36 -21.67 3.47
N LYS A 44 2.41 -20.79 3.16
CA LYS A 44 1.84 -20.64 1.81
C LYS A 44 2.90 -20.24 0.78
N ASN A 45 3.83 -19.35 1.14
CA ASN A 45 4.94 -18.99 0.26
C ASN A 45 5.91 -20.17 0.02
N TYR A 46 6.13 -21.04 1.01
CA TYR A 46 6.93 -22.26 0.81
C TYR A 46 6.27 -23.20 -0.19
N VAL A 47 4.97 -23.45 -0.05
CA VAL A 47 4.18 -24.24 -1.02
C VAL A 47 4.28 -23.63 -2.42
N TYR A 48 4.13 -22.32 -2.55
CA TYR A 48 4.28 -21.64 -3.84
C TYR A 48 5.69 -21.75 -4.41
N GLY A 49 6.73 -21.76 -3.58
CA GLY A 49 8.08 -22.06 -4.00
C GLY A 49 8.20 -23.46 -4.61
N VAL A 50 7.64 -24.48 -3.94
CA VAL A 50 7.60 -25.86 -4.44
C VAL A 50 6.81 -25.94 -5.75
N LYS A 51 5.61 -25.33 -5.83
CA LYS A 51 4.78 -25.31 -7.05
C LYS A 51 5.45 -24.59 -8.22
N ALA A 52 6.12 -23.47 -7.95
CA ALA A 52 6.87 -22.72 -8.95
C ALA A 52 8.03 -23.54 -9.52
N TRP A 53 8.76 -24.28 -8.66
CA TRP A 53 9.80 -25.21 -9.11
C TRP A 53 9.24 -26.26 -10.07
N HIS A 54 8.14 -26.93 -9.71
CA HIS A 54 7.48 -27.89 -10.59
C HIS A 54 7.08 -27.27 -11.94
N THR A 55 6.54 -26.06 -11.91
CA THR A 55 6.14 -25.33 -13.12
C THR A 55 7.32 -25.02 -14.04
N VAL A 56 8.43 -24.49 -13.48
CA VAL A 56 9.63 -24.14 -14.26
C VAL A 56 10.28 -25.37 -14.91
N HIS A 57 10.23 -26.51 -14.23
CA HIS A 57 10.81 -27.76 -14.73
C HIS A 57 9.82 -28.64 -15.51
N ALA A 58 8.63 -28.11 -15.84
CA ALA A 58 7.58 -28.84 -16.56
C ALA A 58 7.19 -30.20 -15.91
N LEU A 59 7.25 -30.27 -14.59
CA LEU A 59 6.91 -31.47 -13.82
C LEU A 59 5.42 -31.45 -13.45
N PRO A 60 4.73 -32.61 -13.48
CA PRO A 60 3.37 -32.72 -12.99
C PRO A 60 3.19 -32.19 -11.57
N TRP A 61 2.11 -31.43 -11.33
CA TRP A 61 1.69 -31.04 -9.98
C TRP A 61 0.64 -32.03 -9.49
N ARG A 62 1.04 -32.99 -8.63
CA ARG A 62 0.20 -34.11 -8.17
C ARG A 62 -0.34 -33.89 -6.75
N VAL A 63 -0.70 -32.64 -6.48
CA VAL A 63 -1.24 -32.25 -5.18
C VAL A 63 -2.73 -31.96 -5.32
N ASP A 64 -3.55 -32.60 -4.50
CA ASP A 64 -4.97 -32.29 -4.39
C ASP A 64 -5.16 -30.89 -3.80
N GLU A 65 -5.73 -29.99 -4.60
CA GLU A 65 -5.89 -28.58 -4.23
C GLU A 65 -6.89 -28.38 -3.07
N ASN A 66 -7.87 -29.27 -2.90
CA ASN A 66 -8.82 -29.19 -1.79
C ASN A 66 -8.13 -29.53 -0.46
N GLN A 67 -7.37 -30.61 -0.41
CA GLN A 67 -6.58 -31.02 0.75
C GLN A 67 -5.50 -29.98 1.07
N LEU A 68 -4.82 -29.45 0.07
CA LEU A 68 -3.85 -28.36 0.25
C LEU A 68 -4.50 -27.12 0.87
N THR A 69 -5.67 -26.73 0.37
CA THR A 69 -6.42 -25.56 0.88
C THR A 69 -6.86 -25.78 2.32
N ALA A 70 -7.35 -26.98 2.65
CA ALA A 70 -7.71 -27.34 4.02
C ALA A 70 -6.50 -27.30 4.97
N ALA A 71 -5.37 -27.86 4.56
CA ALA A 71 -4.14 -27.86 5.35
C ALA A 71 -3.58 -26.45 5.56
N LEU A 72 -3.52 -25.62 4.52
CA LEU A 72 -3.13 -24.22 4.65
C LEU A 72 -4.06 -23.45 5.59
N SER A 73 -5.36 -23.74 5.58
CA SER A 73 -6.33 -23.15 6.52
C SER A 73 -6.08 -23.59 7.96
N ALA A 74 -5.69 -24.85 8.18
CA ALA A 74 -5.30 -25.35 9.50
C ALA A 74 -4.01 -24.70 9.99
N VAL A 75 -2.99 -24.56 9.13
CA VAL A 75 -1.73 -23.87 9.44
C VAL A 75 -1.99 -22.40 9.79
N GLU A 76 -2.84 -21.70 9.04
CA GLU A 76 -3.22 -20.31 9.35
C GLU A 76 -3.87 -20.21 10.74
N LYS A 77 -4.80 -21.11 11.08
CA LYS A 77 -5.43 -21.16 12.42
C LYS A 77 -4.39 -21.38 13.53
N MET A 78 -3.41 -22.24 13.29
CA MET A 78 -2.30 -22.54 14.20
C MET A 78 -1.19 -21.48 14.19
N THR A 79 -1.32 -20.39 13.43
CA THR A 79 -0.31 -19.32 13.40
C THR A 79 -0.09 -18.77 14.82
N PRO A 80 1.13 -18.86 15.37
CA PRO A 80 1.41 -18.45 16.74
C PRO A 80 1.14 -16.95 16.92
N PRO A 81 0.67 -16.51 18.11
CA PRO A 81 0.37 -15.10 18.37
C PRO A 81 1.54 -14.15 18.07
N SER A 82 2.77 -14.58 18.36
CA SER A 82 4.01 -13.85 18.06
C SER A 82 4.23 -13.57 16.56
N SER A 83 3.64 -14.40 15.70
CA SER A 83 3.66 -14.24 14.23
C SER A 83 2.47 -13.44 13.68
N ARG A 84 1.51 -13.07 14.53
CA ARG A 84 0.37 -12.23 14.14
C ARG A 84 0.73 -10.76 14.34
N ARG A 85 0.73 -9.99 13.25
CA ARG A 85 0.91 -8.54 13.34
C ARG A 85 -0.42 -7.86 13.69
N PRO A 86 -0.44 -6.89 14.61
CA PRO A 86 -1.65 -6.14 14.91
C PRO A 86 -2.15 -5.42 13.65
N LYS A 87 -3.47 -5.23 13.57
CA LYS A 87 -4.06 -4.46 12.47
C LYS A 87 -3.60 -3.00 12.60
N ARG A 88 -2.94 -2.52 11.55
CA ARG A 88 -2.48 -1.13 11.44
C ARG A 88 -3.68 -0.17 11.44
N HIS A 89 -3.57 0.91 12.20
CA HIS A 89 -4.58 1.96 12.29
C HIS A 89 -4.58 2.83 11.01
N PRO A 90 -5.77 3.29 10.56
CA PRO A 90 -5.87 4.26 9.48
C PRO A 90 -5.35 5.62 9.94
N VAL A 91 -4.58 6.30 9.10
CA VAL A 91 -4.41 7.76 9.22
C VAL A 91 -5.74 8.41 8.87
N THR A 92 -6.17 9.43 9.63
CA THR A 92 -7.40 10.18 9.35
C THR A 92 -7.08 11.61 8.94
N VAL A 93 -8.06 12.32 8.38
CA VAL A 93 -7.93 13.77 8.10
C VAL A 93 -7.64 14.56 9.39
N ASP A 94 -8.31 14.22 10.51
CA ASP A 94 -8.00 14.82 11.82
C ASP A 94 -6.55 14.57 12.26
N TRP A 95 -6.04 13.36 12.05
CA TRP A 95 -4.63 13.05 12.32
C TRP A 95 -3.69 13.91 11.45
N LEU A 96 -4.01 14.08 10.16
CA LEU A 96 -3.24 14.95 9.26
C LEU A 96 -3.26 16.41 9.71
N CYS A 97 -4.42 16.93 10.13
CA CYS A 97 -4.55 18.29 10.68
C CYS A 97 -3.68 18.49 11.93
N LYS A 98 -3.72 17.54 12.87
CA LYS A 98 -2.91 17.59 14.10
C LYS A 98 -1.42 17.55 13.80
N VAL A 99 -0.99 16.70 12.87
CA VAL A 99 0.41 16.66 12.43
C VAL A 99 0.80 17.94 11.72
N ALA A 100 -0.05 18.49 10.85
CA ALA A 100 0.18 19.78 10.19
C ALA A 100 0.44 20.90 11.20
N GLY A 101 -0.32 20.94 12.30
CA GLY A 101 -0.13 21.91 13.38
C GLY A 101 1.21 21.81 14.13
N GLN A 102 1.97 20.74 13.94
CA GLN A 102 3.32 20.53 14.51
C GLN A 102 4.44 20.70 13.47
N LEU A 103 4.09 21.06 12.23
CA LEU A 103 5.02 21.37 11.16
C LEU A 103 5.15 22.89 11.02
N ASP A 104 6.39 23.36 10.87
CA ASP A 104 6.68 24.77 10.68
C ASP A 104 6.75 25.05 9.18
N MET A 105 5.69 25.62 8.62
CA MET A 105 5.57 25.86 7.17
C MET A 105 6.51 26.95 6.64
N SER A 106 7.34 27.58 7.49
CA SER A 106 8.47 28.40 7.04
C SER A 106 9.71 27.56 6.70
N LYS A 107 9.78 26.31 7.17
CA LYS A 107 10.95 25.44 6.99
C LYS A 107 10.83 24.60 5.71
N PRO A 108 11.83 24.65 4.81
CA PRO A 108 11.88 23.87 3.57
C PRO A 108 11.52 22.38 3.72
N LEU A 109 12.09 21.71 4.74
CA LEU A 109 11.84 20.29 5.00
C LEU A 109 10.38 20.01 5.37
N ASP A 110 9.81 20.83 6.25
CA ASP A 110 8.48 20.60 6.81
C ASP A 110 7.41 20.73 5.72
N VAL A 111 7.58 21.72 4.84
CA VAL A 111 6.72 21.95 3.68
C VAL A 111 6.79 20.76 2.71
N ALA A 112 8.00 20.27 2.39
CA ALA A 112 8.16 19.10 1.51
C ALA A 112 7.57 17.82 2.12
N VAL A 113 7.76 17.62 3.43
CA VAL A 113 7.18 16.49 4.17
C VAL A 113 5.65 16.57 4.14
N PHE A 114 5.08 17.75 4.37
CA PHE A 114 3.63 17.92 4.37
C PHE A 114 3.00 17.73 2.99
N ALA A 115 3.62 18.28 1.95
CA ALA A 115 3.19 18.10 0.56
C ALA A 115 3.25 16.61 0.16
N CYS A 116 4.32 15.89 0.55
CA CYS A 116 4.44 14.45 0.33
C CYS A 116 3.36 13.66 1.09
N LEU A 117 3.15 14.00 2.37
CA LEU A 117 2.19 13.34 3.25
C LEU A 117 0.76 13.42 2.71
N THR A 118 0.32 14.61 2.33
CA THR A 118 -1.01 14.86 1.76
C THR A 118 -1.15 14.23 0.37
N THR A 119 -0.14 14.34 -0.50
CA THR A 119 -0.14 13.69 -1.81
C THR A 119 -0.32 12.19 -1.71
N VAL A 120 0.45 11.51 -0.84
CA VAL A 120 0.37 10.05 -0.65
C VAL A 120 -0.99 9.64 -0.11
N PHE A 121 -1.56 10.42 0.83
CA PHE A 121 -2.87 10.15 1.42
C PHE A 121 -4.00 10.25 0.38
N TRP A 122 -4.10 11.39 -0.32
CA TRP A 122 -5.22 11.67 -1.23
C TRP A 122 -5.14 10.91 -2.55
N SER A 123 -3.95 10.51 -2.99
CA SER A 123 -3.78 9.62 -4.15
C SER A 123 -3.82 8.13 -3.80
N VAL A 124 -4.01 7.77 -2.52
CA VAL A 124 -4.05 6.37 -2.05
C VAL A 124 -2.79 5.59 -2.47
N SER A 125 -1.65 6.28 -2.48
CA SER A 125 -0.40 5.77 -3.03
C SER A 125 0.46 5.08 -1.98
N ARG A 126 1.50 4.35 -2.42
CA ARG A 126 2.54 3.89 -1.48
C ARG A 126 3.50 5.03 -1.25
N LEU A 127 3.89 5.26 0.00
CA LEU A 127 4.90 6.26 0.33
C LEU A 127 6.19 6.09 -0.50
N GLY A 128 6.63 4.86 -0.73
CA GLY A 128 7.85 4.57 -1.50
C GLY A 128 7.79 4.94 -2.99
N GLU A 129 6.63 5.35 -3.51
CA GLU A 129 6.48 5.88 -4.87
C GLU A 129 6.82 7.38 -4.91
N PHE A 130 6.88 8.05 -3.76
CA PHE A 130 7.06 9.50 -3.61
C PHE A 130 8.25 9.89 -2.71
N VAL A 131 9.06 8.92 -2.28
CA VAL A 131 10.29 9.16 -1.53
C VAL A 131 11.38 8.22 -2.02
N VAL A 132 12.64 8.64 -1.87
CA VAL A 132 13.79 7.80 -2.23
C VAL A 132 14.23 6.90 -1.05
N PRO A 133 14.77 5.69 -1.30
CA PRO A 133 15.36 4.85 -0.25
C PRO A 133 16.44 5.57 0.56
N SER A 134 17.38 6.23 -0.11
CA SER A 134 18.40 7.12 0.46
C SER A 134 18.59 8.33 -0.45
N VAL A 135 19.25 9.38 0.06
CA VAL A 135 19.49 10.59 -0.74
C VAL A 135 20.32 10.27 -1.98
N ASP A 136 21.32 9.40 -1.84
CA ASP A 136 22.24 9.02 -2.93
C ASP A 136 21.64 8.01 -3.92
N SER A 137 20.47 7.46 -3.64
CA SER A 137 19.80 6.51 -4.53
C SER A 137 18.84 7.19 -5.51
N PHE A 138 18.81 8.52 -5.57
CA PHE A 138 17.93 9.22 -6.50
C PHE A 138 18.37 8.97 -7.94
N ASP A 139 17.40 8.61 -8.76
CA ASP A 139 17.53 8.36 -10.18
C ASP A 139 16.25 8.91 -10.85
N PRO A 140 16.34 9.94 -11.71
CA PRO A 140 15.17 10.54 -12.36
C PRO A 140 14.46 9.59 -13.35
N ALA A 141 15.10 8.51 -13.79
CA ALA A 141 14.45 7.49 -14.61
C ALA A 141 13.58 6.52 -13.77
N ALA A 142 13.91 6.35 -12.49
CA ALA A 142 13.24 5.39 -11.60
C ALA A 142 12.35 6.05 -10.55
N HIS A 143 12.53 7.35 -10.27
CA HIS A 143 11.86 8.08 -9.20
C HIS A 143 11.14 9.31 -9.75
N ILE A 144 10.04 9.68 -9.09
CA ILE A 144 9.22 10.81 -9.52
C ILE A 144 9.99 12.14 -9.44
N THR A 145 9.90 12.91 -10.50
CA THR A 145 10.48 14.27 -10.63
C THR A 145 9.38 15.32 -10.69
N ARG A 146 9.76 16.61 -10.75
CA ARG A 146 8.80 17.69 -10.99
C ARG A 146 8.12 17.57 -12.36
N SER A 147 8.85 17.18 -13.40
CA SER A 147 8.32 17.02 -14.76
C SER A 147 7.28 15.90 -14.89
N CYS A 148 7.22 14.98 -13.93
CA CYS A 148 6.19 13.94 -13.86
C CYS A 148 4.82 14.47 -13.40
N VAL A 149 4.71 15.73 -12.97
CA VAL A 149 3.46 16.30 -12.44
C VAL A 149 2.78 17.15 -13.51
N SER A 150 1.49 16.88 -13.73
CA SER A 150 0.63 17.71 -14.57
C SER A 150 -0.62 18.13 -13.80
N GLN A 151 -1.02 19.39 -13.99
CA GLN A 151 -2.26 19.95 -13.45
C GLN A 151 -3.15 20.35 -14.62
N GLY A 152 -4.41 19.95 -14.59
CA GLY A 152 -5.35 20.23 -15.67
C GLY A 152 -6.78 19.88 -15.29
N THR A 153 -7.68 19.98 -16.25
CA THR A 153 -9.08 19.59 -16.11
C THR A 153 -9.35 18.29 -16.84
N GLU A 154 -10.11 17.38 -16.23
CA GLU A 154 -10.39 16.05 -16.76
C GLU A 154 -11.89 15.80 -16.96
N GLY A 155 -12.19 14.97 -17.96
CA GLY A 155 -13.54 14.47 -18.24
C GLY A 155 -14.55 15.54 -18.70
N ARG A 156 -15.80 15.12 -18.87
CA ARG A 156 -16.88 15.97 -19.41
C ARG A 156 -17.25 17.15 -18.51
N LEU A 157 -16.99 17.04 -17.21
CA LEU A 157 -17.30 18.06 -16.23
C LEU A 157 -16.17 19.09 -16.07
N GLY A 158 -15.02 18.90 -16.74
CA GLY A 158 -13.90 19.83 -16.67
C GLY A 158 -13.36 20.02 -15.25
N LEU A 159 -13.31 18.96 -14.45
CA LEU A 159 -12.92 19.06 -13.04
C LEU A 159 -11.40 19.08 -12.89
N PRO A 160 -10.84 19.91 -11.99
CA PRO A 160 -9.39 19.99 -11.79
C PRO A 160 -8.84 18.69 -11.19
N VAL A 161 -7.75 18.21 -11.77
CA VAL A 161 -7.03 17.01 -11.36
C VAL A 161 -5.52 17.29 -11.42
N THR A 162 -4.81 16.89 -10.38
CA THR A 162 -3.35 16.80 -10.40
C THR A 162 -2.96 15.34 -10.62
N THR A 163 -2.16 15.10 -11.66
CA THR A 163 -1.69 13.78 -12.06
C THR A 163 -0.18 13.66 -11.82
N PHE A 164 0.22 12.52 -11.27
CA PHE A 164 1.59 12.13 -10.98
C PHE A 164 1.93 10.91 -11.84
N ASN A 165 2.68 11.11 -12.92
CA ASN A 165 3.14 10.04 -13.78
C ASN A 165 4.32 9.33 -13.12
N LEU A 166 4.03 8.31 -12.31
CA LEU A 166 5.06 7.57 -11.59
C LEU A 166 5.89 6.76 -12.58
N PRO A 167 7.23 6.93 -12.64
CA PRO A 167 8.06 6.20 -13.60
C PRO A 167 8.05 4.68 -13.38
N ARG A 168 7.87 4.25 -12.13
CA ARG A 168 7.90 2.84 -11.76
C ARG A 168 7.05 2.56 -10.53
N THR A 169 6.31 1.45 -10.56
CA THR A 169 5.66 0.90 -9.36
C THR A 169 5.96 -0.59 -9.22
N LYS A 170 5.58 -1.19 -8.08
CA LYS A 170 5.75 -2.63 -7.84
C LYS A 170 5.06 -3.50 -8.89
N LYS A 171 3.98 -3.01 -9.52
CA LYS A 171 3.16 -3.78 -10.45
C LYS A 171 3.21 -3.27 -11.88
N ALA A 172 3.65 -2.03 -12.09
CA ALA A 172 3.89 -1.44 -13.40
C ALA A 172 5.36 -0.99 -13.49
N PRO A 173 6.25 -1.85 -14.03
CA PRO A 173 7.67 -1.49 -14.23
C PRO A 173 7.88 -0.29 -15.15
N ASN A 174 6.90 -0.04 -16.04
CA ASN A 174 6.89 1.09 -16.99
C ASN A 174 6.06 2.29 -16.47
N GLY A 175 5.68 2.26 -15.19
CA GLY A 175 4.93 3.34 -14.57
C GLY A 175 3.42 3.25 -14.73
N GLU A 176 2.73 4.06 -13.93
CA GLU A 176 1.27 4.24 -13.96
C GLU A 176 0.93 5.57 -13.26
N PRO A 177 -0.14 6.28 -13.68
CA PRO A 177 -0.51 7.55 -13.06
C PRO A 177 -1.11 7.34 -11.67
N ALA A 178 -0.78 8.23 -10.74
CA ALA A 178 -1.53 8.46 -9.51
C ALA A 178 -2.18 9.85 -9.57
N GLN A 179 -3.35 10.03 -8.96
CA GLN A 179 -4.11 11.27 -9.12
C GLN A 179 -4.77 11.68 -7.81
N TRP A 180 -4.93 12.98 -7.61
CA TRP A 180 -5.84 13.55 -6.62
C TRP A 180 -6.46 14.84 -7.15
N SER A 181 -7.56 15.26 -6.53
CA SER A 181 -8.17 16.59 -6.70
C SER A 181 -8.10 17.38 -5.39
N SER A 182 -8.21 18.70 -5.48
CA SER A 182 -8.16 19.58 -4.33
C SER A 182 -9.22 19.23 -3.29
N GLN A 183 -8.89 19.52 -2.04
CA GLN A 183 -9.70 19.24 -0.86
C GLN A 183 -9.97 20.54 -0.11
N ARG A 184 -10.90 20.49 0.85
CA ARG A 184 -11.17 21.63 1.72
C ARG A 184 -10.36 21.52 3.01
N GLY A 185 -9.86 22.65 3.51
CA GLY A 185 -9.24 22.76 4.83
C GLY A 185 -7.72 22.58 4.84
N ALA A 186 -7.17 22.42 6.05
CA ALA A 186 -5.73 22.47 6.29
C ALA A 186 -4.91 21.33 5.66
N THR A 187 -5.56 20.28 5.17
CA THR A 187 -4.94 19.10 4.57
C THR A 187 -5.13 19.03 3.06
N ASP A 188 -5.44 20.16 2.44
CA ASP A 188 -5.56 20.26 0.99
C ASP A 188 -4.22 19.96 0.30
N PRO A 189 -4.14 18.90 -0.53
CA PRO A 189 -2.91 18.54 -1.21
C PRO A 189 -2.50 19.57 -2.26
N GLU A 190 -3.44 20.35 -2.81
CA GLU A 190 -3.13 21.38 -3.79
C GLU A 190 -2.39 22.56 -3.15
N ALA A 191 -2.95 23.13 -2.08
CA ALA A 191 -2.28 24.16 -1.30
C ALA A 191 -0.91 23.70 -0.76
N ALA A 192 -0.81 22.46 -0.28
CA ALA A 192 0.45 21.91 0.23
C ALA A 192 1.51 21.76 -0.87
N LEU A 193 1.13 21.25 -2.05
CA LEU A 193 2.04 21.11 -3.18
C LEU A 193 2.47 22.47 -3.74
N ALA A 194 1.55 23.43 -3.84
CA ALA A 194 1.85 24.79 -4.26
C ALA A 194 2.86 25.47 -3.32
N ALA A 195 2.65 25.39 -2.00
CA ALA A 195 3.58 25.92 -1.01
C ALA A 195 4.99 25.31 -1.15
N HIS A 196 5.05 24.00 -1.42
CA HIS A 196 6.32 23.31 -1.68
C HIS A 196 7.04 23.84 -2.92
N PHE A 197 6.32 24.05 -4.03
CA PHE A 197 6.90 24.64 -5.23
C PHE A 197 7.35 26.09 -5.02
N THR A 198 6.66 26.88 -4.20
CA THR A 198 7.09 28.23 -3.85
C THR A 198 8.38 28.24 -3.02
N ILE A 199 8.47 27.38 -2.00
CA ILE A 199 9.57 27.44 -1.02
C ILE A 199 10.81 26.65 -1.49
N ASN A 200 10.61 25.43 -1.97
CA ASN A 200 11.71 24.55 -2.37
C ASN A 200 12.09 24.74 -3.84
N ASN A 201 11.10 24.98 -4.71
CA ASN A 201 11.26 25.19 -6.14
C ASN A 201 12.22 24.18 -6.80
N PRO A 202 11.91 22.86 -6.78
CA PRO A 202 12.73 21.85 -7.43
C PRO A 202 12.74 22.05 -8.95
N GLY A 203 13.85 21.76 -9.64
CA GLY A 203 13.91 21.76 -11.10
C GLY A 203 13.14 20.60 -11.72
N GLU A 204 12.95 20.63 -13.05
CA GLU A 204 12.16 19.63 -13.79
C GLU A 204 12.64 18.18 -13.56
N ASN A 205 13.97 17.98 -13.48
CA ASN A 205 14.59 16.67 -13.27
C ASN A 205 14.95 16.39 -11.81
N ASP A 206 14.65 17.31 -10.89
CA ASP A 206 14.83 17.07 -9.46
C ASP A 206 13.67 16.24 -8.91
N HIS A 207 13.93 15.48 -7.85
CA HIS A 207 12.90 14.72 -7.17
C HIS A 207 11.74 15.63 -6.75
N LEU A 208 10.49 15.19 -6.96
CA LEU A 208 9.30 16.02 -6.74
C LEU A 208 9.27 16.71 -5.37
N PHE A 209 9.55 15.94 -4.31
CA PHE A 209 9.60 16.47 -2.94
C PHE A 209 11.02 16.83 -2.48
N ALA A 210 11.93 17.20 -3.38
CA ALA A 210 13.25 17.67 -2.99
C ALA A 210 13.15 19.00 -2.21
N TRP A 211 13.97 19.14 -1.17
CA TRP A 211 13.90 20.27 -0.24
C TRP A 211 15.28 20.92 -0.05
N ARG A 212 15.29 22.19 0.32
CA ARG A 212 16.53 22.96 0.53
C ARG A 212 17.13 22.65 1.90
N SER A 213 18.25 21.94 1.92
CA SER A 213 19.01 21.67 3.14
C SER A 213 19.86 22.87 3.56
N THR A 214 20.59 22.70 4.68
CA THR A 214 21.64 23.64 5.09
C THR A 214 22.59 23.92 3.93
N GLY A 215 22.97 25.18 3.74
CA GLY A 215 23.78 25.62 2.60
C GLY A 215 23.00 25.76 1.29
N ASN A 216 21.67 25.78 1.32
CA ASN A 216 20.78 25.95 0.17
C ASN A 216 20.91 24.85 -0.91
N LYS A 217 21.49 23.70 -0.56
CA LYS A 217 21.58 22.53 -1.44
C LYS A 217 20.22 21.85 -1.53
N LEU A 218 19.77 21.58 -2.74
CA LEU A 218 18.54 20.81 -2.96
C LEU A 218 18.82 19.32 -2.79
N VAL A 219 18.02 18.64 -1.96
CA VAL A 219 18.18 17.21 -1.69
C VAL A 219 16.84 16.46 -1.80
N PRO A 220 16.80 15.27 -2.42
CA PRO A 220 15.59 14.46 -2.49
C PRO A 220 15.10 14.05 -1.11
N LEU A 221 13.77 13.99 -0.94
CA LEU A 221 13.17 13.54 0.31
C LEU A 221 13.32 12.03 0.46
N SER A 222 14.21 11.60 1.35
CA SER A 222 14.39 10.19 1.67
C SER A 222 13.34 9.67 2.63
N ARG A 223 13.06 8.37 2.55
CA ARG A 223 12.16 7.66 3.46
C ARG A 223 12.54 7.88 4.92
N ARG A 224 13.84 7.82 5.24
CA ARG A 224 14.36 8.05 6.61
C ARG A 224 14.06 9.46 7.09
N THR A 225 14.33 10.47 6.25
CA THR A 225 14.09 11.87 6.59
C THR A 225 12.59 12.15 6.79
N PHE A 226 11.74 11.62 5.91
CA PHE A 226 10.29 11.70 6.03
C PHE A 226 9.79 11.13 7.36
N PHE A 227 10.09 9.86 7.66
CA PHE A 227 9.61 9.23 8.89
C PHE A 227 10.13 9.94 10.13
N ARG A 228 11.43 10.26 10.18
CA ARG A 228 12.02 10.98 11.31
C ARG A 228 11.30 12.31 11.58
N ARG A 229 10.93 13.06 10.54
CA ARG A 229 10.25 14.36 10.75
C ARG A 229 8.79 14.17 11.16
N VAL A 230 8.08 13.24 10.52
CA VAL A 230 6.68 12.93 10.83
C VAL A 230 6.55 12.36 12.24
N GLU A 231 7.40 11.42 12.65
CA GLU A 231 7.39 10.84 14.01
C GLU A 231 7.62 11.90 15.09
N ARG A 232 8.48 12.90 14.85
CA ARG A 232 8.64 14.04 15.76
C ARG A 232 7.37 14.89 15.87
N ALA A 233 6.70 15.15 14.74
CA ALA A 233 5.41 15.87 14.73
C ALA A 233 4.30 15.08 15.44
N VAL A 234 4.25 13.77 15.21
CA VAL A 234 3.31 12.83 15.84
C VAL A 234 3.50 12.80 17.34
N ALA A 235 4.74 12.69 17.82
CA ALA A 235 5.06 12.72 19.24
C ALA A 235 4.67 14.06 19.88
N ALA A 236 4.95 15.18 19.21
CA ALA A 236 4.55 16.52 19.68
C ALA A 236 3.02 16.69 19.73
N ALA A 237 2.28 16.02 18.84
CA ALA A 237 0.82 16.02 18.82
C ALA A 237 0.18 15.03 19.81
N GLY A 238 0.96 14.24 20.57
CA GLY A 238 0.44 13.21 21.47
C GLY A 238 -0.27 12.06 20.76
N LEU A 239 0.11 11.75 19.51
CA LEU A 239 -0.52 10.73 18.67
C LEU A 239 0.27 9.42 18.68
N GLU A 240 -0.42 8.31 18.39
CA GLU A 240 0.24 7.02 18.18
C GLU A 240 1.13 7.03 16.92
N SER A 241 2.21 6.25 16.96
CA SER A 241 3.16 6.17 15.87
C SER A 241 2.52 5.68 14.57
N MET A 242 2.91 6.30 13.46
CA MET A 242 2.38 5.96 12.14
C MET A 242 3.32 5.04 11.39
N ASN A 243 2.75 4.00 10.78
CA ASN A 243 3.45 3.25 9.73
C ASN A 243 3.02 3.80 8.36
N GLY A 244 3.92 3.84 7.38
CA GLY A 244 3.59 4.38 6.05
C GLY A 244 2.47 3.66 5.31
N HIS A 245 2.07 2.46 5.75
CA HIS A 245 0.92 1.75 5.20
C HIS A 245 -0.42 2.31 5.74
N GLY A 246 -0.39 2.93 6.93
CA GLY A 246 -1.51 3.61 7.55
C GLY A 246 -2.02 4.79 6.73
N LEU A 247 -1.15 5.45 5.94
CA LEU A 247 -1.57 6.49 4.99
C LEU A 247 -2.51 5.94 3.92
N ARG A 248 -2.12 4.83 3.29
CA ARG A 248 -2.93 4.20 2.24
C ARG A 248 -4.20 3.56 2.79
N ILE A 249 -4.15 2.97 4.00
CA ILE A 249 -5.36 2.52 4.72
C ILE A 249 -6.27 3.73 5.00
N GLY A 250 -5.69 4.85 5.42
CA GLY A 250 -6.39 6.09 5.73
C GLY A 250 -7.13 6.68 4.55
N GLY A 251 -6.44 6.85 3.41
CA GLY A 251 -7.05 7.34 2.18
C GLY A 251 -8.20 6.44 1.69
N VAL A 252 -8.02 5.11 1.74
CA VAL A 252 -9.11 4.16 1.45
C VAL A 252 -10.31 4.39 2.35
N LEU A 253 -10.07 4.47 3.67
CA LEU A 253 -11.15 4.70 4.63
C LEU A 253 -11.87 6.02 4.37
N GLU A 254 -11.13 7.10 4.13
CA GLU A 254 -11.69 8.43 3.89
C GLU A 254 -12.62 8.45 2.67
N PHE A 255 -12.19 7.89 1.53
CA PHE A 255 -13.05 7.85 0.34
C PHE A 255 -14.27 6.95 0.52
N LEU A 256 -14.14 5.82 1.22
CA LEU A 256 -15.28 4.96 1.52
C LEU A 256 -16.29 5.64 2.46
N LEU A 257 -15.82 6.41 3.45
CA LEU A 257 -16.68 7.19 4.34
C LEU A 257 -17.42 8.32 3.58
N ARG A 258 -16.87 8.79 2.47
CA ARG A 258 -17.53 9.72 1.53
C ARG A 258 -18.51 9.03 0.58
N GLY A 259 -18.72 7.72 0.72
CA GLY A 259 -19.63 6.96 -0.12
C GLY A 259 -19.07 6.56 -1.49
N VAL A 260 -17.77 6.74 -1.73
CA VAL A 260 -17.14 6.27 -2.97
C VAL A 260 -17.17 4.73 -2.99
N SER A 261 -17.53 4.15 -4.13
CA SER A 261 -17.64 2.68 -4.23
C SER A 261 -16.29 1.97 -4.09
N PHE A 262 -16.30 0.72 -3.65
CA PHE A 262 -15.09 -0.10 -3.55
C PHE A 262 -14.33 -0.20 -4.87
N GLU A 263 -15.03 -0.31 -6.00
CA GLU A 263 -14.37 -0.41 -7.31
C GLU A 263 -13.67 0.90 -7.70
N VAL A 264 -14.28 2.06 -7.42
CA VAL A 264 -13.62 3.36 -7.67
C VAL A 264 -12.40 3.53 -6.75
N VAL A 265 -12.50 3.17 -5.47
CA VAL A 265 -11.34 3.22 -4.56
C VAL A 265 -10.25 2.22 -4.95
N LYS A 266 -10.62 1.04 -5.49
CA LYS A 266 -9.67 0.05 -6.05
C LYS A 266 -8.90 0.63 -7.23
N VAL A 267 -9.59 1.32 -8.15
CA VAL A 267 -8.97 2.03 -9.28
C VAL A 267 -8.05 3.14 -8.76
N LEU A 268 -8.54 3.98 -7.84
CA LEU A 268 -7.79 5.10 -7.27
C LEU A 268 -6.46 4.66 -6.65
N GLY A 269 -6.47 3.60 -5.84
CA GLY A 269 -5.24 3.06 -5.27
C GLY A 269 -4.54 2.02 -6.14
N ARG A 270 -4.96 1.80 -7.38
CA ARG A 270 -4.28 0.95 -8.37
C ARG A 270 -4.13 -0.50 -7.93
N TRP A 271 -5.24 -1.09 -7.45
CA TRP A 271 -5.30 -2.52 -7.16
C TRP A 271 -5.96 -3.27 -8.31
N SER A 272 -5.22 -4.22 -8.89
CA SER A 272 -5.75 -5.16 -9.88
C SER A 272 -6.38 -6.41 -9.27
N SER A 273 -6.36 -6.56 -7.94
CA SER A 273 -6.86 -7.75 -7.23
C SER A 273 -7.45 -7.42 -5.86
N ASP A 274 -8.01 -8.45 -5.21
CA ASP A 274 -8.59 -8.38 -3.85
C ASP A 274 -7.56 -8.11 -2.74
N ALA A 275 -6.28 -7.88 -3.08
CA ALA A 275 -5.30 -7.33 -2.15
C ALA A 275 -5.76 -5.99 -1.52
N PHE A 276 -6.70 -5.29 -2.16
CA PHE A 276 -7.40 -4.13 -1.60
C PHE A 276 -8.10 -4.43 -0.27
N LEU A 277 -8.68 -5.62 -0.08
CA LEU A 277 -9.41 -5.98 1.15
C LEU A 277 -8.54 -5.87 2.41
N LEU A 278 -7.22 -6.02 2.27
CA LEU A 278 -6.25 -5.86 3.36
C LEU A 278 -6.21 -4.43 3.93
N TYR A 279 -6.70 -3.44 3.17
CA TYR A 279 -6.72 -2.03 3.53
C TYR A 279 -8.05 -1.60 4.17
N LEU A 280 -9.07 -2.45 4.17
CA LEU A 280 -10.36 -2.14 4.80
C LEU A 280 -10.26 -2.12 6.32
N ARG A 281 -10.74 -1.04 6.92
CA ARG A 281 -10.82 -0.83 8.38
C ARG A 281 -12.18 -0.23 8.69
N LYS A 282 -12.60 -0.33 9.97
CA LYS A 282 -13.84 0.30 10.45
C LYS A 282 -15.09 -0.07 9.63
N HIS A 283 -15.26 -1.36 9.32
CA HIS A 283 -16.38 -1.89 8.51
C HIS A 283 -17.75 -1.39 8.97
N GLY A 284 -18.01 -1.31 10.28
CA GLY A 284 -19.27 -0.79 10.81
C GLY A 284 -19.55 0.66 10.37
N ALA A 285 -18.54 1.53 10.35
CA ALA A 285 -18.69 2.91 9.89
C ALA A 285 -18.90 3.00 8.37
N ILE A 286 -18.21 2.14 7.60
CA ILE A 286 -18.39 2.06 6.14
C ILE A 286 -19.79 1.55 5.79
N LEU A 287 -20.30 0.56 6.53
CA LEU A 287 -21.59 -0.08 6.25
C LEU A 287 -22.78 0.68 6.83
N ALA A 288 -22.58 1.48 7.89
CA ALA A 288 -23.65 2.17 8.60
C ALA A 288 -24.61 2.91 7.66
N PRO A 289 -24.18 3.69 6.65
CA PRO A 289 -25.10 4.39 5.76
C PRO A 289 -25.98 3.47 4.90
N TYR A 290 -25.60 2.21 4.70
CA TYR A 290 -26.27 1.25 3.82
C TYR A 290 -27.24 0.30 4.54
N ILE A 291 -27.08 0.13 5.86
CA ILE A 291 -27.84 -0.84 6.66
C ILE A 291 -28.93 -0.18 7.54
N GLN A 292 -29.23 1.09 7.28
CA GLN A 292 -30.35 1.79 7.91
C GLN A 292 -31.66 1.34 7.24
N ASP A 293 -32.78 1.46 7.97
CA ASP A 293 -34.14 1.21 7.45
C ASP A 293 -34.41 2.01 6.15
N THR A 294 -33.87 3.23 6.09
CA THR A 294 -33.74 4.01 4.85
C THR A 294 -32.26 4.31 4.60
N PRO A 295 -31.60 3.65 3.62
CA PRO A 295 -30.18 3.87 3.38
C PRO A 295 -29.86 5.32 2.97
N VAL A 296 -28.92 5.94 3.68
CA VAL A 296 -28.58 7.37 3.56
C VAL A 296 -27.87 7.69 2.24
N LEU A 297 -27.15 6.71 1.68
CA LEU A 297 -26.38 6.85 0.43
C LEU A 297 -27.03 6.11 -0.76
N GLU A 298 -28.27 5.62 -0.64
CA GLU A 298 -28.99 4.90 -1.71
C GLU A 298 -29.18 5.70 -3.02
N PRO A 299 -29.47 7.03 -3.00
CA PRO A 299 -29.71 7.78 -4.23
C PRO A 299 -28.52 7.78 -5.20
N PHE A 300 -27.29 7.66 -4.68
CA PHE A 300 -26.07 7.65 -5.48
C PHE A 300 -25.65 6.24 -5.95
N THR A 301 -26.03 5.19 -5.22
CA THR A 301 -25.61 3.81 -5.54
C THR A 301 -26.36 3.22 -6.73
N ARG A 302 -27.62 3.64 -6.99
CA ARG A 302 -28.39 3.18 -8.17
C ARG A 302 -27.87 3.68 -9.51
N ILE A 303 -27.15 4.81 -9.54
CA ILE A 303 -26.65 5.42 -10.79
C ILE A 303 -25.28 4.83 -11.18
N ALA A 304 -24.48 4.39 -10.21
CA ALA A 304 -23.09 3.95 -10.43
C ALA A 304 -22.89 2.42 -10.50
N MET A 305 -23.91 1.62 -10.16
CA MET A 305 -23.86 0.16 -10.29
C MET A 305 -24.51 -0.23 -11.62
N PRO A 306 -23.84 -1.01 -12.50
CA PRO A 306 -24.48 -1.48 -13.73
C PRO A 306 -25.76 -2.22 -13.38
N SER A 307 -26.82 -1.97 -14.15
CA SER A 307 -28.08 -2.70 -14.00
C SER A 307 -27.76 -4.18 -14.13
N ARG A 308 -28.05 -4.96 -13.07
CA ARG A 308 -28.08 -6.41 -13.18
C ARG A 308 -29.28 -6.73 -14.06
N ILE A 309 -29.05 -6.84 -15.36
CA ILE A 309 -29.97 -7.51 -16.26
C ILE A 309 -30.06 -8.95 -15.72
N ARG A 310 -31.24 -9.29 -15.18
CA ARG A 310 -31.59 -10.65 -14.79
C ARG A 310 -31.88 -11.49 -16.02
#